data_AF-A0A7X9XDK7-F1
#
_entry.id   AF-A0A7X9XDK7-F1
#
_cell.length_a   1.000
_cell.length_b   1.000
_cell.length_c   1.000
_cell.angle_alpha   90.00
_cell.angle_beta   90.00
_cell.angle_gamma   90.00
#
_symmetry.space_group_name_H-M   'P 1'
#
loop_
_entity.id
_entity.type
_entity.pdbx_description
1 polymer ?
#
loop_
_entity_poly.entity_id
_entity_poly.type
_entity_poly.pdbx_seq_one_letter_code
_entity_poly.pdbx_strand_id
1 'polypeptide(L)'
;MSTFINEISEVQKLILNNQYLKTEKEIVNTFEGVLFNDEELTPFQIAFLALLSDKYSTALLPMVEEPAKQEFINYFDDGRTEQFIQLNGVILPEDNSEKWCLMFENEDPFGPISHVDMNGWEMVRTALSD
;
A
#
# COMPACT_ATOMS: atom_id res chain seq x y z
N MET A 1 12.87 13.07 8.19
CA MET A 1 11.40 13.05 8.06
C MET A 1 11.07 13.70 6.74
N SER A 2 10.29 13.03 5.88
CA SER A 2 9.96 13.52 4.54
C SER A 2 9.19 14.85 4.63
N THR A 3 9.47 15.75 3.70
CA THR A 3 8.83 17.06 3.57
C THR A 3 7.30 16.96 3.55
N PHE A 4 6.77 15.90 2.93
CA PHE A 4 5.33 15.64 2.83
C PHE A 4 4.65 15.35 4.18
N ILE A 5 5.26 14.54 5.05
CA ILE A 5 4.68 14.24 6.38
C ILE A 5 4.66 15.50 7.25
N ASN A 6 5.70 16.33 7.13
CA ASN A 6 5.73 17.62 7.82
C ASN A 6 4.66 18.57 7.28
N GLU A 7 4.42 18.60 5.97
CA GLU A 7 3.39 19.43 5.33
C GLU A 7 1.99 19.01 5.74
N ILE A 8 1.67 17.70 5.77
CA ILE A 8 0.37 17.20 6.26
C ILE A 8 0.18 17.52 7.74
N SER A 9 1.21 17.33 8.57
CA SER A 9 1.11 17.64 10.00
C SER A 9 0.88 19.13 10.26
N GLU A 10 1.43 20.02 9.43
CA GLU A 10 1.22 21.46 9.57
C GLU A 10 -0.18 21.88 9.12
N VAL A 11 -0.68 21.31 8.02
CA VAL A 11 -2.07 21.54 7.57
C VAL A 11 -3.07 21.07 8.62
N GLN A 12 -2.86 19.89 9.23
CA GLN A 12 -3.73 19.36 10.27
C GLN A 12 -3.78 20.27 11.51
N LYS A 13 -2.64 20.84 11.94
CA LYS A 13 -2.57 21.78 13.07
C LYS A 13 -3.30 23.09 12.78
N LEU A 14 -3.25 23.58 11.55
CA LEU A 14 -3.91 24.82 11.15
C LEU A 14 -5.45 24.67 11.11
N ILE A 15 -5.94 23.51 10.67
CA ILE A 15 -7.36 23.12 10.73
C ILE A 15 -7.86 23.10 12.18
N LEU A 16 -7.14 22.37 13.04
CA LEU A 16 -7.55 22.15 14.44
C LEU A 16 -7.60 23.44 15.27
N ASN A 17 -6.85 24.47 14.86
CA ASN A 17 -6.73 25.72 15.60
C ASN A 17 -7.55 26.89 15.01
N ASN A 18 -8.42 26.66 14.02
CA ASN A 18 -9.27 27.69 13.38
C ASN A 18 -8.53 28.95 12.88
N GLN A 19 -7.22 28.84 12.63
CA GLN A 19 -6.40 29.97 12.15
C GLN A 19 -6.13 29.82 10.66
N TYR A 20 -7.09 30.22 9.84
CA TYR A 20 -6.91 30.28 8.40
C TYR A 20 -6.67 31.70 7.89
N LEU A 21 -5.46 31.94 7.39
CA LEU A 21 -5.06 33.13 6.59
C LEU A 21 -5.37 32.96 5.09
N LYS A 22 -5.79 31.76 4.66
CA LYS A 22 -6.19 31.43 3.29
C LYS A 22 -7.58 30.81 3.32
N THR A 23 -8.38 31.09 2.30
CA THR A 23 -9.72 30.55 2.17
C THR A 23 -9.68 29.03 1.92
N GLU A 24 -10.70 28.29 2.36
CA GLU A 24 -10.88 26.85 2.11
C GLU A 24 -10.61 26.49 0.63
N LYS A 25 -11.10 27.34 -0.27
CA LYS A 25 -10.92 27.21 -1.72
C LYS A 25 -9.45 27.27 -2.18
N GLU A 26 -8.59 28.04 -1.54
CA GLU A 26 -7.17 28.15 -1.91
C GLU A 26 -6.35 26.94 -1.46
N ILE A 27 -6.76 26.29 -0.38
CA ILE A 27 -6.12 25.07 0.12
C ILE A 27 -6.53 23.89 -0.75
N VAL A 28 -7.84 23.77 -1.02
CA VAL A 28 -8.41 22.74 -1.88
C VAL A 28 -7.78 22.78 -3.28
N ASN A 29 -7.66 23.95 -3.90
CA ASN A 29 -7.03 24.10 -5.22
C ASN A 29 -5.54 23.72 -5.27
N THR A 30 -4.81 23.79 -4.14
CA THR A 30 -3.39 23.44 -4.09
C THR A 30 -3.18 21.93 -4.08
N PHE A 31 -4.14 21.19 -3.54
CA PHE A 31 -4.09 19.74 -3.40
C PHE A 31 -5.16 19.03 -4.24
N GLU A 32 -5.83 19.74 -5.15
CA GLU A 32 -6.99 19.26 -5.89
C GLU A 32 -6.68 17.98 -6.69
N GLY A 33 -5.49 17.93 -7.30
CA GLY A 33 -5.02 16.73 -8.02
C GLY A 33 -4.61 15.56 -7.12
N VAL A 34 -4.45 15.76 -5.81
CA VAL A 34 -4.10 14.75 -4.80
C VAL A 34 -5.34 14.34 -3.99
N LEU A 35 -6.31 15.24 -3.83
CA LEU A 35 -7.56 15.01 -3.11
C LEU A 35 -8.70 14.49 -4.01
N PHE A 36 -8.68 14.80 -5.31
CA PHE A 36 -9.76 14.44 -6.25
C PHE A 36 -9.31 13.59 -7.42
N ASN A 37 -8.16 12.94 -7.32
CA ASN A 37 -7.75 11.93 -8.28
C ASN A 37 -7.47 10.63 -7.53
N ASP A 38 -8.54 10.02 -7.01
CA ASP A 38 -8.74 8.58 -6.79
C ASP A 38 -10.18 8.39 -6.28
N GLU A 39 -10.84 7.33 -6.73
CA GLU A 39 -12.21 6.99 -6.33
C GLU A 39 -12.31 6.92 -4.79
N GLU A 40 -13.32 7.56 -4.19
CA GLU A 40 -13.56 7.45 -2.75
C GLU A 40 -13.65 5.96 -2.36
N LEU A 41 -12.77 5.52 -1.46
CA LEU A 41 -12.76 4.14 -0.98
C LEU A 41 -14.14 3.74 -0.46
N THR A 42 -14.65 2.58 -0.87
CA THR A 42 -15.95 2.11 -0.42
C THR A 42 -15.93 1.79 1.08
N PRO A 43 -17.09 1.80 1.78
CA PRO A 43 -17.16 1.38 3.18
C PRO A 43 -16.57 -0.03 3.42
N PHE A 44 -16.67 -0.93 2.44
CA PHE A 44 -16.07 -2.26 2.49
C PHE A 44 -14.54 -2.18 2.47
N GLN A 45 -13.96 -1.38 1.55
CA GLN A 45 -12.52 -1.15 1.46
C GLN A 45 -11.96 -0.50 2.74
N ILE A 46 -12.67 0.46 3.33
CA ILE A 46 -12.30 1.08 4.61
C ILE A 46 -12.30 0.02 5.74
N ALA A 47 -13.35 -0.79 5.84
CA ALA A 47 -13.44 -1.84 6.86
C ALA A 47 -12.35 -2.92 6.67
N PHE A 48 -12.05 -3.27 5.42
CA PHE A 48 -10.98 -4.21 5.09
C PHE A 48 -9.62 -3.70 5.56
N LEU A 49 -9.27 -2.44 5.27
CA LEU A 49 -8.00 -1.84 5.72
C LEU A 49 -7.89 -1.80 7.26
N ALA A 50 -9.00 -1.52 7.96
CA ALA A 50 -9.03 -1.56 9.42
C ALA A 50 -8.74 -2.96 9.98
N LEU A 51 -9.26 -4.01 9.35
CA LEU A 51 -8.98 -5.41 9.72
C LEU A 51 -7.56 -5.83 9.33
N LEU A 52 -7.06 -5.37 8.19
CA LEU A 52 -5.74 -5.72 7.66
C LEU A 52 -4.63 -5.29 8.61
N SER A 53 -4.75 -4.11 9.24
CA SER A 53 -3.72 -3.60 10.16
C SER A 53 -3.38 -4.57 11.31
N ASP A 54 -4.37 -5.29 11.84
CA ASP A 54 -4.17 -6.25 12.94
C ASP A 54 -3.67 -7.61 12.41
N LYS A 55 -4.22 -8.04 11.28
CA LYS A 55 -3.91 -9.32 10.64
C LYS A 55 -2.53 -9.35 9.97
N TYR A 56 -2.04 -8.21 9.50
CA TYR A 56 -0.82 -8.14 8.72
C TYR A 56 0.40 -8.63 9.50
N SER A 57 0.67 -8.00 10.66
CA SER A 57 1.86 -8.32 11.45
C SER A 57 1.80 -9.68 12.15
N THR A 58 0.59 -10.19 12.40
CA THR A 58 0.40 -11.38 13.26
C THR A 58 0.17 -12.67 12.48
N ALA A 59 -0.33 -12.59 11.25
CA ALA A 59 -0.71 -13.77 10.47
C ALA A 59 -0.24 -13.71 9.01
N LEU A 60 -0.41 -12.56 8.34
CA LEU A 60 -0.15 -12.48 6.91
C LEU A 60 1.33 -12.39 6.58
N LEU A 61 2.08 -11.50 7.24
CA LEU A 61 3.50 -11.30 6.95
C LEU A 61 4.29 -12.63 7.02
N PRO A 62 4.18 -13.45 8.09
CA PRO A 62 4.88 -14.74 8.14
C PRO A 62 4.45 -15.73 7.04
N MET A 63 3.21 -15.62 6.55
CA MET A 63 2.68 -16.50 5.50
C MET A 63 3.15 -16.10 4.10
N VAL A 64 3.29 -14.80 3.83
CA VAL A 64 3.51 -14.26 2.48
C VAL A 64 4.96 -13.88 2.21
N GLU A 65 5.77 -13.64 3.24
CA GLU A 65 7.15 -13.18 3.12
C GLU A 65 8.04 -14.20 2.38
N GLU A 66 8.05 -15.46 2.82
CA GLU A 66 8.88 -16.50 2.18
C GLU A 66 8.41 -16.83 0.74
N PRO A 67 7.11 -17.01 0.46
CA PRO A 67 6.64 -17.18 -0.92
C PRO A 67 7.01 -16.00 -1.83
N ALA A 68 6.80 -14.76 -1.39
CA ALA A 68 7.18 -13.58 -2.18
C ALA A 68 8.68 -13.55 -2.46
N LYS A 69 9.50 -13.93 -1.46
CA LYS A 69 10.96 -14.04 -1.58
C LYS A 69 11.41 -15.10 -2.57
N GLN A 70 10.76 -16.25 -2.61
CA GLN A 70 11.12 -17.30 -3.56
C GLN A 70 10.93 -16.87 -5.01
N GLU A 71 9.88 -16.10 -5.33
CA GLU A 71 9.69 -15.57 -6.69
C GLU A 71 10.87 -14.68 -7.11
N PHE A 72 11.33 -13.79 -6.23
CA PHE A 72 12.50 -12.95 -6.50
C PHE A 72 13.77 -13.76 -6.70
N ILE A 73 14.03 -14.75 -5.85
CA ILE A 73 15.21 -15.61 -5.96
C ILE A 73 15.21 -16.36 -7.30
N ASN A 74 14.07 -16.89 -7.69
CA ASN A 74 13.91 -17.62 -8.96
C ASN A 74 14.12 -16.72 -10.18
N TYR A 75 13.75 -15.44 -10.09
CA TYR A 75 13.91 -14.48 -11.20
C TYR A 75 15.36 -14.08 -11.44
N PHE A 76 16.12 -13.79 -10.38
CA PHE A 76 17.48 -13.27 -10.54
C PHE A 76 18.52 -14.36 -10.85
N ASP A 77 18.26 -15.64 -10.53
CA ASP A 77 19.05 -16.87 -10.84
C ASP A 77 20.60 -16.74 -10.68
N ASP A 78 21.07 -15.77 -9.90
CA ASP A 78 22.49 -15.41 -9.80
C ASP A 78 22.99 -15.25 -8.36
N GLY A 79 22.18 -15.65 -7.38
CA GLY A 79 22.55 -15.57 -5.98
C GLY A 79 22.49 -14.16 -5.39
N ARG A 80 21.87 -13.18 -6.08
CA ARG A 80 21.41 -11.92 -5.47
C ARG A 80 20.24 -12.19 -4.53
N THR A 81 20.54 -12.79 -3.40
CA THR A 81 19.67 -12.90 -2.25
C THR A 81 19.86 -11.67 -1.36
N GLU A 82 18.78 -11.23 -0.72
CA GLU A 82 18.76 -10.43 0.52
C GLU A 82 18.50 -8.93 0.44
N GLN A 83 18.13 -8.36 -0.71
CA GLN A 83 17.70 -6.97 -0.71
C GLN A 83 16.19 -6.85 -0.45
N PHE A 84 15.84 -5.94 0.47
CA PHE A 84 14.59 -5.85 1.20
C PHE A 84 13.33 -6.09 0.36
N ILE A 85 12.51 -7.06 0.76
CA ILE A 85 11.16 -7.25 0.23
C ILE A 85 10.23 -6.41 1.07
N GLN A 86 9.70 -5.36 0.47
CA GLN A 86 8.81 -4.40 1.14
C GLN A 86 7.45 -4.39 0.47
N LEU A 87 6.39 -4.36 1.30
CA LEU A 87 5.03 -4.18 0.81
C LEU A 87 4.94 -2.79 0.18
N ASN A 88 4.79 -2.74 -1.14
CA ASN A 88 4.65 -1.48 -1.87
C ASN A 88 3.19 -1.11 -2.11
N GLY A 89 2.30 -2.10 -2.22
CA GLY A 89 0.89 -1.80 -2.44
C GLY A 89 -0.05 -2.94 -2.13
N VAL A 90 -1.34 -2.60 -2.10
CA VAL A 90 -2.44 -3.52 -1.86
C VAL A 90 -3.52 -3.22 -2.89
N ILE A 91 -3.91 -4.24 -3.65
CA ILE A 91 -5.11 -4.17 -4.47
C ILE A 91 -6.27 -4.65 -3.60
N LEU A 92 -7.17 -3.73 -3.26
CA LEU A 92 -8.31 -4.01 -2.39
C LEU A 92 -9.35 -4.87 -3.10
N PRO A 93 -10.09 -5.71 -2.37
CA PRO A 93 -11.20 -6.44 -2.95
C PRO A 93 -12.30 -5.46 -3.40
N GLU A 94 -12.94 -5.78 -4.53
CA GLU A 94 -14.19 -5.13 -4.96
C GLU A 94 -15.37 -5.56 -4.08
N ASP A 95 -16.44 -4.78 -4.08
CA ASP A 95 -17.69 -5.13 -3.39
C ASP A 95 -18.20 -6.51 -3.87
N ASN A 96 -18.43 -7.42 -2.91
CA ASN A 96 -18.82 -8.82 -3.14
C ASN A 96 -17.70 -9.73 -3.69
N SER A 97 -16.43 -9.32 -3.59
CA SER A 97 -15.27 -10.16 -3.88
C SER A 97 -14.50 -10.48 -2.59
N GLU A 98 -13.99 -11.70 -2.50
CA GLU A 98 -13.00 -12.10 -1.49
C GLU A 98 -11.57 -12.03 -2.01
N LYS A 99 -11.39 -11.66 -3.29
CA LYS A 99 -10.09 -11.64 -3.95
C LYS A 99 -9.40 -10.30 -3.80
N TRP A 100 -8.15 -10.32 -3.38
CA TRP A 100 -7.31 -9.14 -3.20
C TRP A 100 -5.83 -9.54 -3.36
N CYS A 101 -4.92 -8.56 -3.46
CA CYS A 101 -3.51 -8.83 -3.73
C CYS A 101 -2.57 -7.94 -2.90
N LEU A 102 -1.47 -8.53 -2.42
CA LEU A 102 -0.32 -7.81 -1.86
C LEU A 102 0.77 -7.70 -2.92
N MET A 103 1.34 -6.52 -3.09
CA MET A 103 2.41 -6.24 -4.04
C MET A 103 3.69 -5.92 -3.30
N PHE A 104 4.73 -6.70 -3.56
CA PHE A 104 6.03 -6.54 -2.95
C PHE A 104 7.08 -6.13 -3.98
N GLU A 105 7.98 -5.26 -3.56
CA GLU A 105 9.12 -4.81 -4.36
C GLU A 105 10.44 -5.14 -3.66
N ASN A 106 11.47 -5.38 -4.48
CA ASN A 106 12.87 -5.45 -4.05
C ASN A 106 13.51 -4.05 -4.14
N GLU A 107 14.69 -3.86 -3.56
CA GLU A 107 15.47 -2.62 -3.63
C GLU A 107 15.90 -2.22 -5.05
N ASP A 108 15.83 -3.13 -6.03
CA ASP A 108 16.07 -2.80 -7.44
C ASP A 108 14.87 -2.03 -8.01
N PRO A 109 15.01 -0.72 -8.33
CA PRO A 109 13.92 0.09 -8.86
C PRO A 109 13.48 -0.33 -10.28
N PHE A 110 14.21 -1.24 -10.92
CA PHE A 110 13.84 -1.88 -12.19
C PHE A 110 13.61 -3.39 -12.03
N GLY A 111 13.55 -3.87 -10.80
CA GLY A 111 13.22 -5.25 -10.47
C GLY A 111 11.73 -5.53 -10.63
N PRO A 112 11.34 -6.81 -10.73
CA PRO A 112 9.94 -7.17 -10.86
C PRO A 112 9.16 -6.85 -9.58
N ILE A 113 7.83 -6.85 -9.68
CA ILE A 113 6.92 -6.78 -8.53
C ILE A 113 6.40 -8.20 -8.26
N SER A 114 6.50 -8.65 -7.01
CA SER A 114 5.92 -9.92 -6.57
C SER A 114 4.50 -9.71 -6.06
N HIS A 115 3.55 -10.35 -6.74
CA HIS A 115 2.13 -10.35 -6.45
C HIS A 115 1.78 -11.59 -5.65
N VAL A 116 1.15 -11.40 -4.49
CA VAL A 116 0.60 -12.49 -3.67
C VAL A 116 -0.92 -12.36 -3.71
N ASP A 117 -1.55 -13.24 -4.50
CA ASP A 117 -2.99 -13.29 -4.68
C ASP A 117 -3.65 -14.01 -3.50
N MET A 118 -4.68 -13.38 -2.97
CA MET A 118 -5.42 -13.82 -1.79
C MET A 118 -6.87 -14.10 -2.14
N ASN A 119 -7.47 -15.11 -1.50
CA ASN A 119 -8.93 -15.33 -1.49
C ASN A 119 -9.39 -15.48 -0.04
N GLY A 120 -10.10 -14.48 0.46
CA GLY A 120 -10.27 -14.31 1.91
C GLY A 120 -8.90 -14.08 2.55
N TRP A 121 -8.55 -14.82 3.60
CA TRP A 121 -7.22 -14.73 4.22
C TRP A 121 -6.26 -15.83 3.77
N GLU A 122 -6.63 -16.62 2.76
CA GLU A 122 -5.83 -17.72 2.25
C GLU A 122 -5.01 -17.26 1.04
N MET A 123 -3.73 -17.64 1.03
CA MET A 123 -2.85 -17.42 -0.12
C MET A 123 -3.19 -18.41 -1.24
N VAL A 124 -3.50 -17.90 -2.43
CA VAL A 124 -3.87 -18.73 -3.58
C VAL A 124 -2.67 -18.97 -4.49
N ARG A 125 -1.93 -17.91 -4.83
CA ARG A 125 -0.74 -18.01 -5.69
C ARG A 125 0.18 -16.81 -5.54
N THR A 126 1.40 -16.98 -6.03
CA THR A 126 2.39 -15.93 -6.24
C THR A 126 2.64 -15.74 -7.74
N ALA A 127 2.97 -14.53 -8.16
CA ALA A 127 3.34 -14.21 -9.55
C ALA A 127 4.26 -12.99 -9.61
N LEU A 128 5.01 -12.85 -10.71
CA LEU A 128 5.82 -11.66 -10.98
C LEU A 128 5.17 -10.81 -12.08
N SER A 129 5.30 -9.50 -11.98
CA SER A 129 5.10 -8.57 -13.10
C SER A 129 6.32 -7.69 -13.30
N ASP A 130 6.58 -7.35 -14.56
CA ASP A 130 7.59 -6.34 -14.95
C ASP A 130 7.06 -4.91 -14.81
#